data_AF-A0A929F799-F1
#
_entry.id   AF-A0A929F799-F1
#
_cell.length_a   1.000
_cell.length_b   1.000
_cell.length_c   1.000
_cell.angle_alpha   90.00
_cell.angle_beta   90.00
_cell.angle_gamma   90.00
#
_symmetry.space_group_name_H-M   'P 1'
#
loop_
_entity.id
_entity.type
_entity.pdbx_description
1 polymer ?
#
loop_
_entity_poly.entity_id
_entity_poly.type
_entity_poly.pdbx_seq_one_letter_code
_entity_poly.pdbx_strand_id
1 'polypeptide(L)' 'MKKQILAAWGTICPFCSIARKYPNSLIGKKVRKHWEEGCIVNEAYNEVKAKRGNMKNL' A
#
# COMPACT_ATOMS: atom_id res chain seq x y z
N MET A 1 4.46 -6.14 -15.55
CA MET A 1 3.41 -5.11 -15.79
C MET A 1 2.29 -5.12 -14.75
N LYS A 2 1.58 -6.23 -14.49
CA LYS A 2 0.41 -6.26 -13.57
C LYS A 2 0.68 -5.70 -12.15
N LYS A 3 1.82 -6.04 -11.53
CA LYS A 3 2.19 -5.56 -10.18
C LYS A 3 2.49 -4.06 -10.10
N GLN A 4 3.07 -3.48 -11.15
CA GLN A 4 3.37 -2.04 -11.20
C GLN A 4 2.08 -1.21 -11.27
N ILE A 5 1.08 -1.69 -12.02
CA ILE A 5 -0.24 -1.07 -12.12
C ILE A 5 -0.97 -1.16 -10.77
N LEU A 6 -0.95 -2.34 -10.12
CA LEU A 6 -1.53 -2.49 -8.78
C LEU A 6 -0.84 -1.62 -7.73
N ALA A 7 0.49 -1.48 -7.80
CA ALA A 7 1.23 -0.56 -6.93
C ALA A 7 0.86 0.91 -7.19
N ALA A 8 0.70 1.31 -8.45
CA ALA A 8 0.21 2.64 -8.81
C ALA A 8 -1.23 2.85 -8.29
N TRP A 9 -2.09 1.84 -8.43
CA TRP A 9 -3.43 1.83 -7.86
C TRP A 9 -3.40 2.00 -6.34
N GLY A 10 -2.43 1.38 -5.67
CA GLY A 10 -2.20 1.54 -4.23
C GLY A 10 -1.82 2.96 -3.82
N THR A 11 -1.29 3.77 -4.74
CA THR A 11 -0.98 5.19 -4.49
C THR A 11 -2.22 6.07 -4.61
N ILE A 12 -3.12 5.76 -5.56
CA ILE A 12 -4.35 6.54 -5.80
C ILE A 12 -5.57 6.04 -5.02
N CYS A 13 -5.51 4.84 -4.42
CA CYS A 13 -6.59 4.31 -3.60
C CYS A 13 -6.82 5.23 -2.38
N PRO A 14 -7.98 5.89 -2.27
CA PRO A 14 -8.23 6.89 -1.24
C PRO A 14 -8.18 6.26 0.16
N PHE A 15 -8.69 5.04 0.29
CA PHE A 15 -8.65 4.27 1.54
C PHE A 15 -7.22 3.91 1.95
N CYS A 16 -6.38 3.47 1.01
CA CYS A 16 -4.98 3.20 1.32
C CYS A 16 -4.22 4.47 1.68
N SER A 17 -4.52 5.60 1.04
CA SER A 17 -3.94 6.90 1.38
C SER A 17 -4.32 7.34 2.80
N ILE A 18 -5.61 7.25 3.15
CA ILE A 18 -6.12 7.55 4.50
C ILE A 18 -5.49 6.60 5.53
N ALA A 19 -5.38 5.31 5.25
CA ALA A 19 -4.80 4.35 6.18
C ALA A 19 -3.30 4.57 6.42
N ARG A 20 -2.56 5.05 5.41
CA ARG A 20 -1.14 5.43 5.57
C ARG A 20 -0.98 6.74 6.33
N LYS A 21 -1.85 7.74 6.08
CA LYS A 21 -1.75 9.07 6.71
C LYS A 21 -2.33 9.10 8.13
N TYR A 22 -3.44 8.39 8.35
CA TYR A 22 -4.19 8.35 9.60
C TYR A 22 -4.48 6.90 10.03
N PRO A 23 -3.45 6.11 10.34
CA PRO A 23 -3.60 4.68 10.63
C PRO A 23 -4.55 4.40 11.79
N ASN A 24 -4.61 5.29 12.78
CA ASN A 24 -5.41 5.11 14.00
C ASN A 24 -6.85 5.66 13.88
N SER A 25 -7.20 6.29 12.75
CA SER A 25 -8.60 6.67 12.47
C SER A 25 -9.49 5.44 12.32
N LEU A 26 -10.81 5.62 12.46
CA LEU A 26 -11.77 4.51 12.30
C LEU A 26 -11.64 3.84 10.92
N ILE A 27 -11.46 4.64 9.87
CA ILE A 27 -11.24 4.15 8.50
C ILE A 27 -9.86 3.50 8.39
N GLY A 28 -8.82 4.12 8.94
CA GLY A 28 -7.45 3.57 8.92
C GLY A 28 -7.34 2.21 9.60
N LYS A 29 -8.02 2.00 10.73
CA LYS A 29 -8.08 0.70 11.42
C LYS A 29 -8.78 -0.36 10.56
N LYS A 30 -9.92 -0.04 9.93
CA LYS A 30 -10.63 -0.96 9.03
C LYS A 30 -9.79 -1.35 7.80
N VAL A 31 -9.12 -0.38 7.19
CA VAL A 31 -8.28 -0.63 6.01
C VAL A 31 -7.04 -1.44 6.36
N ARG A 32 -6.44 -1.21 7.55
CA ARG A 32 -5.34 -2.06 8.04
C ARG A 32 -5.79 -3.52 8.27
N LYS A 33 -6.97 -3.72 8.86
CA LYS A 33 -7.57 -5.07 8.97
C LYS A 33 -7.74 -5.72 7.60
N HIS A 34 -8.23 -4.97 6.60
CA HIS A 34 -8.31 -5.46 5.22
C HIS A 34 -6.93 -5.81 4.63
N TRP A 35 -5.86 -5.09 4.98
CA TRP A 35 -4.51 -5.46 4.56
C TRP A 35 -4.03 -6.77 5.19
N GLU A 36 -4.33 -6.98 6.48
CA GLU A 36 -4.01 -8.22 7.20
C GLU A 36 -4.80 -9.43 6.67
N GLU A 37 -6.03 -9.19 6.18
CA GLU A 37 -6.88 -10.21 5.55
C GLU A 37 -6.46 -10.55 4.10
N GLY A 38 -5.55 -9.76 3.50
CA GLY A 38 -5.05 -9.96 2.14
C GLY A 38 -5.56 -8.87 1.19
N CYS A 39 -4.67 -7.91 0.89
CA CYS A 39 -4.93 -6.83 -0.05
C CYS A 39 -3.87 -6.81 -1.15
N ILE A 40 -4.22 -7.31 -2.34
CA ILE A 40 -3.31 -7.42 -3.50
C ILE A 40 -2.69 -6.07 -3.91
N VAL A 41 -3.43 -4.97 -3.68
CA VAL A 41 -2.99 -3.61 -3.99
C VAL A 41 -1.93 -3.15 -2.98
N ASN A 42 -2.14 -3.43 -1.69
CA ASN A 42 -1.20 -3.08 -0.64
C ASN A 42 0.08 -3.93 -0.71
N GLU A 43 -0.06 -5.22 -1.00
CA GLU A 43 1.08 -6.12 -1.23
C GLU A 43 1.94 -5.65 -2.41
N ALA A 44 1.33 -5.39 -3.56
CA ALA A 44 2.04 -4.90 -4.74
C ALA A 44 2.71 -3.53 -4.47
N TYR A 45 2.03 -2.64 -3.75
CA TYR A 45 2.57 -1.36 -3.33
C TYR A 45 3.83 -1.51 -2.45
N ASN A 46 3.78 -2.39 -1.44
CA ASN A 46 4.91 -2.64 -0.55
C ASN A 46 6.07 -3.32 -1.28
N GLU A 47 5.80 -4.28 -2.16
CA GLU A 47 6.83 -4.95 -2.97
C GLU A 47 7.59 -3.95 -3.86
N VAL A 48 6.87 -3.05 -4.54
CA VAL A 48 7.49 -2.02 -5.38
C VAL A 48 8.23 -0.98 -4.53
N LYS A 49 7.68 -0.59 -3.38
CA LYS A 49 8.34 0.36 -2.47
C LYS A 49 9.63 -0.23 -1.89
N ALA A 50 9.63 -1.50 -1.49
CA ALA A 50 10.82 -2.20 -1.01
C ALA A 50 11.91 -2.28 -2.10
N LYS A 51 11.52 -2.64 -3.33
CA LYS A 51 12.44 -2.64 -4.50
C LYS A 51 13.02 -1.25 -4.78
N ARG A 52 12.21 -0.19 -4.70
CA ARG A 52 12.69 1.20 -4.86
C ARG A 52 13.57 1.68 -3.71
N GLY A 53 13.33 1.21 -2.49
CA GLY A 53 14.17 1.51 -1.33
C GLY A 53 15.58 0.92 -1.47
N ASN A 54 15.68 -0.32 -1.96
CA ASN A 54 16.98 -0.96 -2.23
C ASN A 54 17.77 -0.29 -3.36
N MET A 55 17.12 0.41 -4.28
CA MET A 55 17.77 1.13 -5.39
C MET A 55 18.32 2.51 -4.98
N LYS A 56 18.02 2.99 -3.76
CA LYS A 56 18.57 4.25 -3.21
C LYS A 56 19.84 4.04 -2.36
N ASN A 57 20.21 2.79 -2.10
CA ASN A 57 21.37 2.39 -1.30
C ASN A 57 22.46 1.71 -2.16
N LEU A 58 22.43 1.93 -3.47
CA LEU A 58 23.40 1.54 -4.49
C LEU A 58 23.84 2.82 -5.23
#